data_AF-A0AAV4ZM85-F1
#
_entry.id   AF-A0AAV4ZM85-F1
#
_cell.length_a   1.000
_cell.length_b   1.000
_cell.length_c   1.000
_cell.angle_alpha   90.00
_cell.angle_beta   90.00
_cell.angle_gamma   90.00
#
_symmetry.space_group_name_H-M   'P 1'
#
loop_
_entity.id
_entity.type
_entity.pdbx_description
1 polymer ?
#
loop_
_entity_poly.entity_id
_entity_poly.type
_entity_poly.pdbx_seq_one_letter_code
_entity_poly.pdbx_strand_id
1 'polypeptide(L)'
;MSVIETRRASSELASSESASSASAPSELTATPRERRARAAAHANQLRALAWIALRDGAPHGAMRAATARTAARRILQHERRAALLNRALAQALEALVEEQADLVG
;
A
#
# COMPACT_ATOMS: atom_id res chain seq x y z
N MET A 1 26.54 -45.68 -3.88
CA MET A 1 26.16 -45.33 -2.50
C MET A 1 26.77 -43.96 -2.22
N SER A 2 26.10 -42.87 -1.88
CA SER A 2 24.69 -42.52 -1.65
C SER A 2 24.61 -41.00 -1.93
N VAL A 3 23.64 -40.57 -2.74
CA VAL A 3 23.44 -39.19 -3.18
C VAL A 3 22.23 -38.63 -2.45
N ILE A 4 22.38 -38.11 -1.22
CA ILE A 4 21.27 -37.42 -0.53
C ILE A 4 21.84 -36.40 0.46
N GLU A 5 22.07 -35.15 0.06
CA GLU A 5 22.17 -34.03 1.04
C GLU A 5 22.03 -32.61 0.48
N THR A 6 21.28 -32.41 -0.62
CA THR A 6 21.06 -31.05 -1.18
C THR A 6 19.61 -30.58 -1.16
N ARG A 7 18.72 -31.21 -0.38
CA ARG A 7 17.27 -30.89 -0.41
C ARG A 7 16.77 -29.97 0.71
N ARG A 8 17.58 -29.63 1.72
CA ARG A 8 17.09 -28.88 2.90
C ARG A 8 17.13 -27.35 2.77
N ALA A 9 17.98 -26.80 1.90
CA ALA A 9 18.13 -25.35 1.74
C ALA A 9 17.05 -24.70 0.84
N SER A 10 16.29 -25.50 0.07
CA SER A 10 15.29 -24.97 -0.86
C SER A 10 13.88 -24.81 -0.26
N SER A 11 13.57 -25.39 0.92
CA SER A 11 12.20 -25.34 1.45
C SER A 11 11.90 -24.09 2.30
N GLU A 12 12.90 -23.32 2.72
CA GLU A 12 12.67 -22.12 3.53
C GLU A 12 12.36 -20.88 2.70
N LEU A 13 12.86 -20.79 1.46
CA LEU A 13 12.56 -19.68 0.56
C LEU A 13 11.11 -19.72 0.06
N ALA A 14 10.54 -20.92 -0.12
CA ALA A 14 9.16 -21.09 -0.56
C ALA A 14 8.09 -20.76 0.50
N SER A 15 8.45 -20.68 1.79
CA SER A 15 7.49 -20.37 2.88
C SER A 15 7.37 -18.87 3.19
N SER A 16 8.24 -18.03 2.63
CA SER A 16 8.22 -16.58 2.86
C SER A 16 7.42 -15.78 1.82
N GLU A 17 7.16 -16.35 0.63
CA GLU A 17 6.32 -15.70 -0.39
C GLU A 17 4.81 -15.88 -0.14
N SER A 18 4.40 -16.86 0.67
CA SER A 18 3.00 -17.19 0.89
C SER A 18 2.26 -16.22 1.84
N ALA A 19 2.98 -15.34 2.55
CA ALA A 19 2.36 -14.36 3.44
C ALA A 19 1.94 -13.06 2.73
N SER A 20 2.38 -12.83 1.49
CA SER A 20 2.08 -11.61 0.72
C SER A 20 0.74 -11.67 -0.02
N SER A 21 0.23 -12.88 -0.32
CA SER A 21 -0.97 -13.08 -1.13
C SER A 21 -2.29 -13.13 -0.34
N ALA A 22 -2.26 -13.17 0.99
CA ALA A 22 -3.47 -13.32 1.82
C ALA A 22 -4.17 -11.99 2.21
N SER A 23 -3.57 -10.82 1.96
CA SER A 23 -4.19 -9.51 2.31
C SER A 23 -5.25 -9.03 1.29
N ALA A 24 -5.43 -9.75 0.19
CA ALA A 24 -6.07 -9.22 -1.02
C ALA A 24 -7.62 -9.11 -1.04
N PRO A 25 -8.46 -9.74 -0.19
CA PRO A 25 -9.91 -9.54 -0.31
C PRO A 25 -10.42 -8.29 0.43
N SER A 26 -9.75 -7.84 1.51
CA SER A 26 -10.22 -6.72 2.33
C SER A 26 -9.78 -5.34 1.82
N GLU A 27 -8.72 -5.28 1.00
CA GLU A 27 -8.25 -4.01 0.43
C GLU A 27 -9.15 -3.52 -0.72
N LEU A 28 -9.81 -4.45 -1.44
CA LEU A 28 -10.76 -4.15 -2.51
C LEU A 28 -12.11 -3.64 -1.99
N THR A 29 -12.50 -4.02 -0.78
CA THR A 29 -13.79 -3.64 -0.17
C THR A 29 -13.71 -2.39 0.72
N ALA A 30 -12.50 -1.89 1.00
CA ALA A 30 -12.31 -0.75 1.89
C ALA A 30 -12.91 0.54 1.29
N THR A 31 -13.74 1.22 2.08
CA THR A 31 -14.34 2.49 1.67
C THR A 31 -13.25 3.55 1.44
N PRO A 32 -13.48 4.58 0.60
CA PRO A 32 -12.51 5.65 0.40
C PRO A 32 -12.05 6.34 1.70
N ARG A 33 -12.90 6.37 2.73
CA ARG A 33 -12.57 6.90 4.05
C ARG A 33 -11.60 5.98 4.80
N GLU A 34 -11.84 4.67 4.79
CA GLU A 34 -10.98 3.67 5.43
C GLU A 34 -9.59 3.64 4.80
N ARG A 35 -9.50 3.70 3.46
CA ARG A 35 -8.21 3.73 2.77
C ARG A 35 -7.37 4.93 3.17
N ARG A 36 -7.98 6.12 3.26
CA ARG A 36 -7.30 7.34 3.75
C ARG A 36 -6.83 7.22 5.19
N ALA A 37 -7.67 6.65 6.07
CA ALA A 37 -7.31 6.43 7.47
C ALA A 37 -6.11 5.48 7.60
N ARG A 38 -6.12 4.37 6.86
CA ARG A 38 -5.02 3.39 6.82
C ARG A 38 -3.73 4.01 6.27
N ALA A 39 -3.82 4.77 5.17
CA ALA A 39 -2.67 5.46 4.61
C ALA A 39 -2.07 6.50 5.56
N ALA A 40 -2.90 7.23 6.31
CA ALA A 40 -2.43 8.14 7.35
C ALA A 40 -1.71 7.40 8.47
N ALA A 41 -2.25 6.25 8.92
CA ALA A 41 -1.62 5.40 9.92
C ALA A 41 -0.25 4.88 9.45
N HIS A 42 -0.17 4.34 8.23
CA HIS A 42 1.10 3.86 7.64
C HIS A 42 2.12 5.00 7.49
N ALA A 43 1.68 6.18 7.04
CA ALA A 43 2.56 7.34 6.94
C ALA A 43 3.11 7.78 8.30
N ASN A 44 2.30 7.70 9.37
CA ASN A 44 2.74 8.03 10.73
C ASN A 44 3.73 6.99 11.28
N GLN A 45 3.50 5.70 11.05
CA GLN A 45 4.44 4.63 11.40
C GLN A 45 5.79 4.85 10.69
N LEU A 46 5.78 5.16 9.39
CA LEU A 46 7.00 5.45 8.63
C LEU A 46 7.73 6.69 9.16
N ARG A 47 7.01 7.75 9.55
CA ARG A 47 7.63 8.93 10.18
C ARG A 47 8.28 8.57 11.51
N ALA A 48 7.65 7.73 12.32
CA ALA A 48 8.21 7.24 13.59
C ALA A 48 9.48 6.41 13.34
N LEU A 49 9.48 5.51 12.36
CA LEU A 49 10.68 4.77 11.94
C LEU A 49 11.80 5.70 11.48
N ALA A 50 11.47 6.79 10.79
CA ALA A 50 12.44 7.80 10.41
C ALA A 50 13.09 8.50 11.62
N TRP A 51 12.34 8.72 12.70
CA TRP A 51 12.89 9.26 13.95
C TRP A 51 13.79 8.27 14.67
N ILE A 52 13.38 7.00 14.73
CA ILE A 52 14.16 5.92 15.33
C ILE A 52 15.48 5.73 14.56
N ALA A 53 15.42 5.72 13.23
CA ALA A 53 16.59 5.54 12.37
C ALA A 53 17.68 6.61 12.55
N LEU A 54 17.32 7.79 13.08
CA LEU A 54 18.28 8.85 13.38
C LEU A 54 18.93 8.71 14.76
N ARG A 55 18.44 7.79 15.61
CA ARG A 55 18.80 7.68 17.03
C ARG A 55 19.29 6.30 17.44
N ASP A 56 18.99 5.28 16.66
CA ASP A 56 19.27 3.87 17.00
C ASP A 56 20.76 3.47 16.82
N GLY A 57 21.60 4.33 16.24
CA GLY A 57 23.02 4.06 16.00
C GLY A 57 23.31 3.03 14.91
N ALA A 58 22.28 2.50 14.23
CA ALA A 58 22.46 1.50 13.18
C ALA A 58 22.94 2.15 11.88
N PRO A 59 23.70 1.43 11.02
CA PRO A 59 24.40 2.00 9.88
C PRO A 59 23.47 2.64 8.84
N HIS A 60 23.90 3.77 8.27
CA HIS A 60 23.14 4.55 7.27
C HIS A 60 21.82 5.15 7.79
N GLY A 61 21.74 5.53 9.07
CA GLY A 61 20.53 6.10 9.69
C GLY A 61 19.88 7.24 8.91
N ALA A 62 20.68 8.18 8.37
CA ALA A 62 20.18 9.29 7.55
C ALA A 62 19.48 8.81 6.27
N MET A 63 20.06 7.83 5.57
CA MET A 63 19.46 7.24 4.36
C MET A 63 18.16 6.51 4.69
N ARG A 64 18.14 5.68 5.74
CA ARG A 64 16.92 4.99 6.20
C ARG A 64 15.80 5.98 6.54
N ALA A 65 16.14 7.06 7.26
CA ALA A 65 15.19 8.10 7.60
C ALA A 65 14.65 8.84 6.36
N ALA A 66 15.50 9.14 5.38
CA ALA A 66 15.09 9.74 4.11
C ALA A 66 14.16 8.80 3.31
N THR A 67 14.46 7.51 3.27
CA THR A 67 13.65 6.47 2.62
C THR A 67 12.28 6.38 3.28
N ALA A 68 12.22 6.27 4.61
CA ALA A 68 10.96 6.18 5.35
C ALA A 68 10.07 7.42 5.14
N ARG A 69 10.65 8.64 5.21
CA ARG A 69 9.92 9.88 4.90
C ARG A 69 9.42 9.93 3.46
N THR A 70 10.21 9.43 2.50
CA THR A 70 9.82 9.39 1.09
C THR A 70 8.70 8.39 0.85
N ALA A 71 8.75 7.21 1.46
CA ALA A 71 7.67 6.24 1.43
C ALA A 71 6.37 6.83 2.02
N ALA A 72 6.45 7.51 3.17
CA ALA A 72 5.29 8.16 3.78
C ALA A 72 4.65 9.20 2.85
N ARG A 73 5.47 10.01 2.16
CA ARG A 73 4.98 10.98 1.16
C ARG A 73 4.31 10.29 -0.02
N ARG A 74 4.91 9.21 -0.54
CA ARG A 74 4.36 8.46 -1.68
C ARG A 74 2.99 7.86 -1.36
N ILE A 75 2.83 7.27 -0.17
CA ILE A 75 1.54 6.71 0.27
C ILE A 75 0.45 7.79 0.30
N LEU A 76 0.74 8.94 0.90
CA LEU A 76 -0.24 10.04 0.98
C LEU A 76 -0.56 10.63 -0.39
N GLN A 77 0.44 10.76 -1.27
CA GLN A 77 0.22 11.22 -2.65
C GLN A 77 -0.60 10.22 -3.46
N HIS A 78 -0.36 8.92 -3.28
CA HIS A 78 -1.13 7.86 -3.93
C HIS A 78 -2.61 7.97 -3.56
N GLU A 79 -2.94 8.04 -2.26
CA GLU A 79 -4.33 8.17 -1.82
C GLU A 79 -4.98 9.49 -2.25
N ARG A 80 -4.22 10.59 -2.27
CA ARG A 80 -4.74 11.86 -2.78
C ARG A 80 -5.12 11.76 -4.25
N ARG A 81 -4.28 11.14 -5.08
CA ARG A 81 -4.58 10.90 -6.51
C ARG A 81 -5.77 9.97 -6.67
N ALA A 82 -5.81 8.87 -5.93
CA ALA A 82 -6.94 7.94 -5.94
C ALA A 82 -8.25 8.62 -5.54
N ALA A 83 -8.23 9.52 -4.54
CA ALA A 83 -9.41 10.28 -4.13
C ALA A 83 -9.91 11.22 -5.23
N LEU A 84 -9.01 11.91 -5.93
CA LEU A 84 -9.37 12.78 -7.05
C LEU A 84 -9.97 11.99 -8.22
N LEU A 85 -9.36 10.85 -8.59
CA LEU A 85 -9.87 9.99 -9.64
C LEU A 85 -11.26 9.43 -9.30
N ASN A 86 -11.45 8.93 -8.08
CA ASN A 86 -12.77 8.43 -7.66
C ASN A 86 -13.84 9.52 -7.69
N ARG A 87 -13.50 10.77 -7.35
CA ARG A 87 -14.44 11.90 -7.46
C ARG A 87 -14.79 12.21 -8.91
N ALA A 88 -13.79 12.26 -9.80
CA ALA A 88 -14.02 12.51 -11.22
C ALA A 88 -14.87 11.40 -11.86
N LEU A 89 -14.60 10.14 -11.53
CA LEU A 89 -15.40 9.00 -11.98
C LEU A 89 -16.85 9.08 -11.47
N ALA A 90 -17.06 9.40 -10.19
CA ALA A 90 -18.41 9.55 -9.65
C ALA A 90 -19.20 10.66 -10.38
N GLN A 91 -18.55 11.80 -10.67
CA GLN A 91 -19.18 12.89 -11.42
C GLN A 91 -19.50 12.50 -12.87
N ALA A 92 -18.60 11.77 -13.54
CA ALA A 92 -18.82 11.31 -14.90
C ALA A 92 -19.95 10.27 -14.98
N LEU A 93 -20.03 9.36 -14.01
CA LEU A 93 -21.11 8.38 -13.91
C LEU A 93 -22.47 9.06 -13.65
N GLU A 94 -22.51 10.06 -12.76
CA GLU A 94 -23.74 10.83 -12.52
C GLU A 94 -24.23 11.53 -13.80
N ALA A 95 -23.32 12.21 -14.51
CA ALA A 95 -23.67 12.89 -15.77
C ALA A 95 -24.20 11.91 -16.84
N LEU A 96 -23.62 10.70 -16.93
CA LEU A 96 -24.12 9.66 -17.84
C LEU A 96 -25.50 9.16 -17.42
N VAL A 97 -25.78 9.04 -16.12
CA VAL A 97 -27.11 8.63 -15.64
C VAL A 97 -28.15 9.70 -15.96
N GLU A 98 -27.82 10.98 -15.78
CA GLU A 98 -28.69 12.10 -16.15
C GLU A 98 -28.98 12.11 -17.67
N GLU A 99 -27.94 11.97 -18.50
CA GLU A 99 -28.10 11.89 -19.97
C GLU A 99 -29.00 10.72 -20.39
N GLN A 100 -28.86 9.56 -19.75
CA GLN A 100 -29.71 8.40 -20.02
C GLN A 100 -31.16 8.60 -19.55
N ALA A 101 -31.38 9.37 -18.48
CA ALA A 101 -32.73 9.70 -18.01
C ALA A 101 -33.45 10.63 -19.00
N ASP A 102 -32.73 11.62 -19.53
CA ASP A 102 -33.25 12.55 -20.54
C ASP A 102 -33.59 11.86 -21.88
N LEU A 103 -32.92 10.74 -22.20
CA LEU A 103 -33.19 9.95 -23.40
C LEU A 103 -34.38 8.99 -23.27
N VAL A 104 -34.83 8.69 -22.05
CA VAL A 104 -35.89 7.70 -21.77
C VAL A 104 -37.22 8.37 -21.36
N GLY A 105 -37.18 9.65 -20.93
CA GLY A 105 -38.36 10.46 -20.61
C GLY A 105 -38.97 11.16 -21.82
#